data_AF-A0A1Y5FCZ4-F1
#
_entry.id   AF-A0A1Y5FCZ4-F1
#
_cell.length_a   1.000
_cell.length_b   1.000
_cell.length_c   1.000
_cell.angle_alpha   90.00
_cell.angle_beta   90.00
_cell.angle_gamma   90.00
#
_symmetry.space_group_name_H-M   'P 1'
#
loop_
_entity.id
_entity.type
_entity.pdbx_description
1 polymer ?
#
loop_
_entity_poly.entity_id
_entity_poly.type
_entity_poly.pdbx_seq_one_letter_code
_entity_poly.pdbx_strand_id
1 'polypeptide(L)'
;MRNFLFILILLLCANSFAVDTNPIKSVSAIEELSWALESSRWDYEQSMVISFDERSPISELNCERSDHSELVLLFNNAISRYRNYFPDEDLPYVSALTELKRILTGKVLEYCLIQEADQKVWQVYLDSDFLVSIEQ
;
A
#
# COMPACT_ATOMS: atom_id res chain seq x y z
N MET A 1 17.88 24.09 -37.85
CA MET A 1 17.68 24.63 -36.49
C MET A 1 16.32 24.29 -35.88
N ARG A 2 15.22 24.19 -36.65
CA ARG A 2 13.88 23.86 -36.12
C ARG A 2 13.73 22.43 -35.55
N ASN A 3 14.44 21.44 -36.11
CA ASN A 3 14.33 20.03 -35.64
C ASN A 3 15.10 19.75 -34.35
N PHE A 4 16.08 20.57 -33.98
CA PHE A 4 16.85 20.40 -32.75
C PHE A 4 16.03 20.76 -31.51
N LEU A 5 15.10 21.71 -31.65
CA LEU A 5 14.19 22.14 -30.58
C LEU A 5 13.19 21.03 -30.21
N PHE A 6 12.71 20.26 -31.19
CA PHE A 6 11.78 19.16 -30.95
C PHE A 6 12.42 18.00 -30.18
N ILE A 7 13.68 17.67 -30.48
CA ILE A 7 14.42 16.61 -29.77
C ILE A 7 14.69 17.01 -28.32
N LEU A 8 15.00 18.29 -28.08
CA LEU A 8 15.23 18.81 -26.73
C LEU A 8 13.95 18.80 -25.87
N ILE A 9 12.80 19.14 -26.47
CA ILE A 9 11.50 19.08 -25.78
C ILE A 9 11.10 17.63 -25.47
N LEU A 10 11.36 16.68 -26.38
CA LEU A 10 11.10 15.25 -26.14
C LEU A 10 11.94 14.66 -24.99
N LEU A 11 13.20 15.10 -24.85
CA LEU A 11 14.06 14.69 -23.74
C LEU A 11 13.65 15.32 -22.39
N LEU A 12 13.07 16.53 -22.42
CA LEU A 12 12.56 17.20 -21.22
C LEU A 12 11.22 16.60 -20.75
N CYS A 13 10.36 16.15 -21.65
CA CYS A 13 9.12 15.45 -21.31
C CYS A 13 9.31 13.99 -20.85
N ALA A 14 10.44 13.35 -21.18
CA ALA A 14 10.72 11.98 -20.73
C ALA A 14 10.97 11.89 -19.22
N ASN A 15 11.39 12.98 -18.57
CA ASN A 15 11.72 13.01 -17.14
C ASN A 15 10.50 13.31 -16.23
N SER A 16 9.33 13.66 -16.78
CA SER A 16 8.15 13.98 -15.96
C SER A 16 7.28 12.77 -15.61
N PHE A 17 7.65 11.57 -16.05
CA PHE A 17 7.08 10.32 -15.56
C PHE A 17 8.06 9.67 -14.57
N ALA A 18 8.39 10.40 -13.51
CA ALA A 18 8.74 9.71 -12.27
C ALA A 18 7.43 9.06 -11.78
N VAL A 19 7.14 7.89 -12.36
CA VAL A 19 6.06 7.03 -11.88
C VAL A 19 6.43 6.75 -10.43
N ASP A 20 5.60 7.20 -9.52
CA ASP A 20 5.63 6.81 -8.12
C ASP A 20 5.30 5.31 -8.10
N THR A 21 6.28 4.46 -8.45
CA THR A 21 6.07 3.02 -8.61
C THR A 21 6.07 2.38 -7.25
N ASN A 22 5.04 2.65 -6.46
CA ASN A 22 4.78 1.85 -5.29
C ASN A 22 4.64 0.38 -5.74
N PRO A 23 5.59 -0.49 -5.37
CA PRO A 23 5.67 -1.82 -5.94
C PRO A 23 4.47 -2.68 -5.52
N ILE A 24 3.86 -2.38 -4.38
CA ILE A 24 2.68 -3.07 -3.87
C ILE A 24 1.43 -2.59 -4.62
N LYS A 25 1.21 -1.28 -4.71
CA LYS A 25 0.06 -0.68 -5.44
C LYS A 25 0.02 -1.11 -6.90
N SER A 26 1.19 -1.28 -7.54
CA SER A 26 1.29 -1.65 -8.96
C SER A 26 0.78 -3.07 -9.30
N VAL A 27 0.47 -3.89 -8.31
CA VAL A 27 -0.11 -5.23 -8.51
C VAL A 27 -1.63 -5.14 -8.50
N SER A 28 -2.26 -5.45 -9.65
CA SER A 28 -3.71 -5.33 -9.81
C SER A 28 -4.53 -6.10 -8.76
N ALA A 29 -4.09 -7.31 -8.39
CA ALA A 29 -4.76 -8.12 -7.37
C ALA A 29 -4.73 -7.47 -5.98
N ILE A 30 -3.64 -6.75 -5.66
CA ILE A 30 -3.50 -6.06 -4.38
C ILE A 30 -4.33 -4.77 -4.39
N GLU A 31 -4.29 -4.04 -5.50
CA GLU A 31 -5.10 -2.84 -5.69
C GLU A 31 -6.59 -3.17 -5.61
N GLU A 32 -7.09 -4.15 -6.36
CA GLU A 32 -8.49 -4.59 -6.31
C GLU A 32 -8.96 -4.94 -4.89
N LEU A 33 -8.13 -5.69 -4.15
CA LEU A 33 -8.39 -5.99 -2.75
C LEU A 33 -8.46 -4.72 -1.88
N SER A 34 -7.55 -3.77 -2.08
CA SER A 34 -7.56 -2.50 -1.33
C SER A 34 -8.82 -1.68 -1.59
N TRP A 35 -9.29 -1.65 -2.86
CA TRP A 35 -10.52 -0.95 -3.23
C TRP A 35 -11.75 -1.57 -2.56
N ALA A 36 -11.81 -2.91 -2.53
CA ALA A 36 -12.91 -3.61 -1.87
C ALA A 36 -12.93 -3.31 -0.36
N LEU A 37 -11.78 -3.43 0.31
CA LEU A 37 -11.62 -3.12 1.75
C LEU A 37 -12.04 -1.67 2.05
N GLU A 38 -11.51 -0.69 1.31
CA GLU A 38 -11.88 0.73 1.45
C GLU A 38 -13.38 0.95 1.24
N SER A 39 -13.95 0.37 0.18
CA SER A 39 -15.37 0.56 -0.13
C SER A 39 -16.31 0.04 0.96
N SER A 40 -15.84 -0.95 1.71
CA SER A 40 -16.59 -1.60 2.79
C SER A 40 -16.31 -1.06 4.19
N ARG A 41 -15.47 -0.02 4.33
CA ARG A 41 -14.98 0.47 5.63
C ARG A 41 -16.09 0.88 6.61
N TRP A 42 -17.27 1.22 6.11
CA TRP A 42 -18.42 1.64 6.92
C TRP A 42 -19.45 0.53 7.12
N ASP A 43 -19.23 -0.63 6.52
CA ASP A 43 -20.22 -1.70 6.48
C ASP A 43 -20.11 -2.66 7.68
N TYR A 44 -19.00 -2.62 8.44
CA TYR A 44 -18.78 -3.44 9.64
C TYR A 44 -17.76 -2.85 10.61
N GLU A 45 -17.99 -3.02 11.93
CA GLU A 45 -17.20 -2.37 13.00
C GLU A 45 -15.71 -2.77 13.05
N GLN A 46 -15.35 -3.94 12.53
CA GLN A 46 -13.98 -4.47 12.57
C GLN A 46 -13.23 -4.27 11.26
N SER A 47 -13.68 -3.32 10.43
CA SER A 47 -13.07 -3.03 9.14
C SER A 47 -11.59 -2.71 9.28
N MET A 48 -10.79 -3.27 8.39
CA MET A 48 -9.41 -2.87 8.22
C MET A 48 -9.29 -2.32 6.81
N VAL A 49 -8.69 -1.15 6.69
CA VAL A 49 -8.53 -0.46 5.41
C VAL A 49 -7.08 -0.55 4.99
N ILE A 50 -6.85 -0.76 3.69
CA ILE A 50 -5.53 -0.73 3.08
C ILE A 50 -5.55 0.42 2.08
N SER A 51 -4.74 1.44 2.32
CA SER A 51 -4.66 2.63 1.46
C SER A 51 -3.25 2.84 0.95
N PHE A 52 -3.13 3.25 -0.31
CA PHE A 52 -1.87 3.59 -0.96
C PHE A 52 -1.67 5.09 -1.16
N ASP A 53 -2.64 5.90 -0.72
CA ASP A 53 -2.65 7.35 -0.96
C ASP A 53 -2.60 8.14 0.37
N GLU A 54 -2.98 7.52 1.48
CA GLU A 54 -2.94 8.13 2.81
C GLU A 54 -1.56 8.02 3.45
N ARG A 55 -0.79 9.11 3.40
CA ARG A 55 0.53 9.20 4.02
C ARG A 55 0.65 10.41 4.95
N SER A 56 1.37 10.21 6.04
CA SER A 56 1.78 11.28 6.96
C SER A 56 3.28 11.50 6.82
N PRO A 57 3.82 12.69 7.13
CA PRO A 57 5.25 12.92 7.03
C PRO A 57 6.02 12.02 8.00
N ILE A 58 6.91 11.15 7.49
CA ILE A 58 7.68 10.20 8.32
C ILE A 58 8.51 10.89 9.42
N SER A 59 8.94 12.14 9.20
CA SER A 59 9.71 12.94 10.16
C SER A 59 8.95 13.25 11.45
N GLU A 60 7.64 13.07 11.46
CA GLU A 60 6.76 13.34 12.59
C GLU A 60 6.34 12.05 13.32
N LEU A 61 6.82 10.89 12.86
CA LEU A 61 6.38 9.58 13.33
C LEU A 61 7.47 8.82 14.08
N ASN A 62 7.05 8.05 15.09
CA ASN A 62 7.91 7.07 15.74
C ASN A 62 7.82 5.75 14.96
N CYS A 63 8.93 5.36 14.34
CA CYS A 63 8.96 4.19 13.47
C CYS A 63 9.87 3.10 14.04
N GLU A 64 9.44 1.85 13.89
CA GLU A 64 10.21 0.66 14.24
C GLU A 64 10.55 -0.12 12.98
N ARG A 65 11.77 -0.67 12.95
CA ARG A 65 12.19 -1.56 11.87
C ARG A 65 11.82 -2.99 12.21
N SER A 66 11.08 -3.62 11.31
CA SER A 66 10.72 -5.03 11.43
C SER A 66 10.83 -5.72 10.07
N ASP A 67 10.82 -7.04 10.08
CA ASP A 67 10.82 -7.81 8.84
C ASP A 67 9.46 -7.73 8.13
N HIS A 68 9.46 -8.05 6.85
CA HIS A 68 8.26 -8.02 6.00
C HIS A 68 7.10 -8.92 6.45
N SER A 69 7.32 -9.89 7.34
CA SER A 69 6.26 -10.79 7.79
C SER A 69 5.15 -10.06 8.54
N GLU A 70 5.46 -8.95 9.21
CA GLU A 70 4.46 -8.13 9.89
C GLU A 70 3.48 -7.51 8.89
N LEU A 71 3.96 -6.92 7.79
CA LEU A 71 3.09 -6.38 6.75
C LEU A 71 2.24 -7.48 6.09
N VAL A 72 2.81 -8.65 5.86
CA VAL A 72 2.07 -9.81 5.34
C VAL A 72 0.98 -10.28 6.31
N LEU A 73 1.26 -10.26 7.61
CA LEU A 73 0.31 -10.60 8.66
C LEU A 73 -0.84 -9.58 8.71
N LEU A 74 -0.53 -8.27 8.61
CA LEU A 74 -1.53 -7.20 8.56
C LEU A 74 -2.49 -7.37 7.38
N PHE A 75 -1.96 -7.63 6.17
CA PHE A 75 -2.78 -7.93 4.99
C PHE A 75 -3.64 -9.18 5.19
N ASN A 76 -3.06 -10.26 5.73
CA ASN A 76 -3.80 -11.50 5.98
C ASN A 76 -4.93 -11.29 7.00
N ASN A 77 -4.72 -10.46 8.02
CA ASN A 77 -5.75 -10.10 9.00
C ASN A 77 -6.88 -9.30 8.35
N ALA A 78 -6.57 -8.29 7.53
CA ALA A 78 -7.57 -7.51 6.81
C ALA A 78 -8.42 -8.41 5.90
N ILE A 79 -7.78 -9.29 5.12
CA ILE A 79 -8.45 -10.28 4.26
C ILE A 79 -9.34 -11.21 5.08
N SER A 80 -8.83 -11.75 6.19
CA SER A 80 -9.57 -12.68 7.04
C SER A 80 -10.85 -12.04 7.59
N ARG A 81 -10.74 -10.80 8.10
CA ARG A 81 -11.91 -10.06 8.61
C ARG A 81 -12.92 -9.78 7.51
N TYR A 82 -12.46 -9.30 6.35
CA TYR A 82 -13.32 -9.03 5.20
C TYR A 82 -14.05 -10.29 4.74
N ARG A 83 -13.35 -11.40 4.54
CA ARG A 83 -13.93 -12.68 4.10
C ARG A 83 -14.93 -13.27 5.09
N ASN A 84 -14.73 -13.04 6.38
CA ASN A 84 -15.69 -13.49 7.39
C ASN A 84 -17.01 -12.71 7.31
N TYR A 85 -16.97 -11.45 6.88
CA TYR A 85 -18.15 -10.60 6.74
C TYR A 85 -18.80 -10.71 5.36
N PHE A 86 -17.99 -10.79 4.30
CA PHE A 86 -18.39 -10.93 2.90
C PHE A 86 -17.88 -12.27 2.32
N PRO A 87 -18.45 -13.42 2.72
CA PRO A 87 -17.95 -14.74 2.33
C PRO A 87 -18.15 -15.06 0.85
N ASP A 88 -19.11 -14.40 0.19
CA ASP A 88 -19.50 -14.66 -1.20
C ASP A 88 -18.73 -13.78 -2.21
N GLU A 89 -17.90 -12.85 -1.75
CA GLU A 89 -17.09 -11.97 -2.61
C GLU A 89 -15.88 -12.71 -3.20
N ASP A 90 -15.83 -12.78 -4.53
CA ASP A 90 -14.76 -13.42 -5.30
C ASP A 90 -13.64 -12.42 -5.61
N LEU A 91 -12.82 -12.10 -4.61
CA LEU A 91 -11.65 -11.25 -4.76
C LEU A 91 -10.35 -12.07 -4.88
N PRO A 92 -9.29 -11.52 -5.50
CA PRO A 92 -8.05 -12.25 -5.76
C PRO A 92 -7.12 -12.39 -4.54
N TYR A 93 -7.65 -12.82 -3.38
CA TYR A 93 -6.94 -12.88 -2.09
C TYR A 93 -5.61 -13.64 -2.15
N VAL A 94 -5.61 -14.82 -2.77
CA VAL A 94 -4.44 -15.71 -2.86
C VAL A 94 -3.35 -15.07 -3.73
N SER A 95 -3.73 -14.50 -4.88
CA SER A 95 -2.80 -13.77 -5.75
C SER A 95 -2.23 -12.54 -5.03
N ALA A 96 -3.07 -11.76 -4.37
CA ALA A 96 -2.64 -10.57 -3.62
C ALA A 96 -1.58 -10.92 -2.56
N LEU A 97 -1.83 -11.93 -1.72
CA LEU A 97 -0.88 -12.36 -0.69
C LEU A 97 0.41 -12.98 -1.27
N THR A 98 0.30 -13.69 -2.39
CA THR A 98 1.45 -14.32 -3.05
C THR A 98 2.38 -13.26 -3.63
N GLU A 99 1.81 -12.28 -4.33
CA GLU A 99 2.56 -11.16 -4.90
C GLU A 99 3.16 -10.27 -3.82
N LEU A 100 2.41 -9.96 -2.74
CA LEU A 100 2.91 -9.21 -1.60
C LEU A 100 4.15 -9.88 -0.98
N LYS A 101 4.06 -11.19 -0.70
CA LYS A 101 5.20 -11.97 -0.19
C LYS A 101 6.37 -11.93 -1.15
N ARG A 102 6.13 -12.13 -2.45
CA ARG A 102 7.17 -12.11 -3.49
C ARG A 102 7.91 -10.77 -3.54
N ILE A 103 7.18 -9.66 -3.46
CA ILE A 103 7.74 -8.30 -3.47
C ILE A 103 8.60 -8.03 -2.23
N LEU A 104 8.13 -8.46 -1.07
CA LEU A 104 8.73 -8.09 0.22
C LEU A 104 9.74 -9.09 0.77
N THR A 105 9.89 -10.28 0.16
CA THR A 105 10.80 -11.32 0.66
C THR A 105 12.23 -10.76 0.81
N GLY A 106 12.77 -10.87 2.02
CA GLY A 106 14.11 -10.40 2.36
C GLY A 106 14.22 -8.88 2.57
N LYS A 107 13.10 -8.15 2.59
CA LYS A 107 13.07 -6.72 2.90
C LYS A 107 12.88 -6.50 4.40
N VAL A 108 13.52 -5.45 4.90
CA VAL A 108 13.26 -4.85 6.22
C VAL A 108 12.46 -3.59 5.95
N LEU A 109 11.35 -3.44 6.66
CA LEU A 109 10.42 -2.34 6.49
C LEU A 109 10.40 -1.46 7.74
N GLU A 110 10.05 -0.20 7.56
CA GLU A 110 9.85 0.76 8.63
C GLU A 110 8.35 0.91 8.87
N TYR A 111 7.91 0.60 10.09
CA TYR A 111 6.52 0.62 10.52
C TYR A 111 6.33 1.79 11.47
N CYS A 112 5.52 2.75 11.06
CA CYS A 112 5.23 3.96 11.81
C CYS A 112 3.79 3.89 12.31
N LEU A 113 3.59 3.92 13.62
CA LEU A 113 2.25 3.89 14.21
C LEU A 113 1.74 5.32 14.42
N ILE A 114 0.57 5.59 13.86
CA ILE A 114 -0.23 6.77 14.15
C ILE A 114 -1.43 6.32 14.98
N GLN A 115 -1.53 6.87 16.19
CA GLN A 115 -2.68 6.65 17.06
C GLN A 115 -3.64 7.83 16.89
N GLU A 116 -4.74 7.62 16.19
CA GLU A 116 -5.86 8.55 16.15
C GLU A 116 -6.90 8.14 17.21
N ALA A 117 -7.82 9.05 17.55
CA ALA A 117 -8.67 8.98 18.74
C ALA A 117 -9.29 7.60 19.00
N ASP A 118 -9.84 6.98 17.95
CA ASP A 118 -10.50 5.67 18.02
C ASP A 118 -9.86 4.63 17.07
N GLN A 119 -8.74 4.97 16.41
CA GLN A 119 -8.20 4.19 15.30
C GLN A 119 -6.68 4.09 15.34
N LYS A 120 -6.16 2.95 14.88
CA LYS A 120 -4.71 2.74 14.72
C LYS A 120 -4.38 2.69 13.24
N VAL A 121 -3.47 3.55 12.81
CA VAL A 121 -3.01 3.60 11.43
C VAL A 121 -1.53 3.23 11.39
N TRP A 122 -1.23 2.11 10.74
CA TRP A 122 0.15 1.70 10.46
C TRP A 122 0.55 2.21 9.10
N GLN A 123 1.57 3.07 9.03
CA GLN A 123 2.20 3.45 7.78
C GLN A 123 3.50 2.69 7.61
N VAL A 124 3.67 2.04 6.46
CA VAL A 124 4.81 1.17 6.18
C VAL A 124 5.64 1.75 5.05
N TYR A 125 6.95 1.75 5.24
CA TYR A 125 7.93 2.33 4.33
C TYR A 125 9.02 1.31 3.99
N LEU A 126 9.59 1.45 2.80
CA LEU A 126 10.81 0.75 2.37
C LEU A 126 11.82 1.80 1.94
N ASP A 127 12.98 1.84 2.61
CA ASP A 127 14.05 2.81 2.29
C ASP A 127 13.57 4.27 2.27
N SER A 128 12.62 4.63 3.15
CA SER A 128 11.89 5.92 3.21
C SER A 128 10.80 6.15 2.17
N ASP A 129 10.62 5.24 1.21
CA ASP A 129 9.51 5.28 0.25
C ASP A 129 8.25 4.70 0.89
N PHE A 130 7.15 5.46 0.82
CA PHE A 130 5.86 5.04 1.35
C PHE A 130 5.32 3.84 0.56
N LEU A 131 4.97 2.78 1.28
CA LEU A 131 4.39 1.57 0.68
C LEU A 131 2.89 1.47 0.91
N VAL A 132 2.39 1.69 2.12
CA VAL A 132 0.98 1.44 2.43
C VAL A 132 0.61 2.00 3.79
N SER A 133 -0.64 2.39 3.94
CA SER A 133 -1.31 2.71 5.20
C SER A 133 -2.35 1.63 5.50
N ILE A 134 -2.39 1.16 6.75
CA ILE A 134 -3.34 0.16 7.21
C ILE A 134 -4.07 0.68 8.45
N GLU A 135 -5.36 0.97 8.29
CA GLU A 135 -6.29 1.37 9.37
C GLU A 135 -6.86 0.12 10.06
N GLN A 136 -6.99 0.16 11.39
CA GLN A 136 -7.49 -0.92 12.25
C GLN A 136 -8.48 -0.45 13.31
#